data_AF-A0A6P0TI60-F1
#
_entry.id   AF-A0A6P0TI60-F1
#
_cell.length_a   1.000
_cell.length_b   1.000
_cell.length_c   1.000
_cell.angle_alpha   90.00
_cell.angle_beta   90.00
_cell.angle_gamma   90.00
#
_symmetry.space_group_name_H-M   'P 1'
#
loop_
_entity.id
_entity.type
_entity.pdbx_description
1 polymer ?
#
loop_
_entity_poly.entity_id
_entity_poly.type
_entity_poly.pdbx_seq_one_letter_code
_entity_poly.pdbx_strand_id
1 'polypeptide(L)'
;MWLSLLEWLGLAWWVEIDTSDCTYFFGPFSSQKEALEAQPGYIEDLEQEGASGIQTNAQRMRQPTQLTIEKTPVNVIDNRYSALR
;
A
#
# COMPACT_ATOMS: atom_id res chain seq x y z
N MET A 1 -13.20 -23.79 -8.83
CA MET A 1 -12.58 -24.38 -7.62
C MET A 1 -11.09 -24.08 -7.65
N TRP A 2 -10.68 -22.85 -7.32
CA TRP A 2 -9.28 -22.38 -7.21
C TRP A 2 -9.20 -21.11 -6.33
N LEU A 3 -9.99 -21.04 -5.26
CA LEU A 3 -9.95 -19.95 -4.27
C LEU A 3 -10.14 -20.59 -2.89
N SER A 4 -9.21 -21.42 -2.43
CA SER A 4 -9.44 -22.20 -1.20
C SER A 4 -8.21 -22.54 -0.35
N LEU A 5 -7.07 -21.87 -0.52
CA LEU A 5 -5.93 -22.10 0.41
C LEU A 5 -5.26 -20.84 0.93
N LEU A 6 -5.24 -19.74 0.17
CA LEU A 6 -4.74 -18.45 0.68
C LEU A 6 -5.70 -17.83 1.71
N GLU A 7 -6.97 -18.22 1.66
CA GLU A 7 -8.02 -17.79 2.60
C GLU A 7 -7.86 -18.38 4.02
N TRP A 8 -6.88 -19.29 4.25
CA TRP A 8 -6.75 -19.99 5.54
C TRP A 8 -5.48 -19.69 6.36
N LEU A 9 -4.45 -19.01 5.82
CA LEU A 9 -3.15 -18.84 6.52
C LEU A 9 -2.91 -17.47 7.19
N GLY A 10 -3.79 -16.50 6.98
CA GLY A 10 -3.97 -15.33 7.83
C GLY A 10 -2.81 -14.32 7.93
N LEU A 11 -1.58 -14.63 7.50
CA LEU A 11 -0.43 -13.72 7.56
C LEU A 11 0.58 -14.08 6.46
N ALA A 12 0.83 -13.14 5.54
CA ALA A 12 1.89 -13.23 4.53
C ALA A 12 2.82 -12.04 4.63
N TRP A 13 3.96 -12.08 3.95
CA TRP A 13 4.82 -10.91 3.82
C TRP A 13 4.27 -10.00 2.73
N TRP A 14 4.21 -8.71 3.02
CA TRP A 14 3.75 -7.67 2.12
C TRP A 14 4.78 -6.55 2.07
N VAL A 15 5.01 -6.02 0.88
CA VAL A 15 5.76 -4.79 0.68
C VAL A 15 4.77 -3.64 0.61
N GLU A 16 4.78 -2.81 1.64
CA GLU A 16 4.09 -1.53 1.65
C GLU A 16 5.02 -0.48 1.04
N ILE A 17 4.51 0.25 0.06
CA ILE A 17 5.20 1.37 -0.57
C ILE A 17 4.32 2.60 -0.42
N ASP A 18 4.72 3.49 0.47
CA ASP A 18 4.06 4.75 0.72
C ASP A 18 4.68 5.83 -0.18
N THR A 19 3.86 6.53 -0.94
CA THR A 19 4.26 7.66 -1.78
C THR A 19 3.52 8.92 -1.34
N SER A 20 3.86 10.07 -1.91
CA SER A 20 3.17 11.34 -1.62
C SER A 20 1.65 11.24 -1.81
N ASP A 21 1.20 10.49 -2.82
CA ASP A 21 -0.20 10.48 -3.28
C ASP A 21 -0.91 9.15 -3.00
N CYS A 22 -0.19 8.05 -2.82
CA CYS A 22 -0.78 6.72 -2.68
C CYS A 22 0.02 5.84 -1.72
N THR A 23 -0.64 4.84 -1.13
CA THR A 23 0.02 3.72 -0.46
C THR A 23 -0.29 2.45 -1.23
N TYR A 24 0.76 1.73 -1.65
CA TYR A 24 0.68 0.49 -2.42
C TYR A 24 1.08 -0.71 -1.57
N PHE A 25 0.39 -1.83 -1.73
CA PHE A 25 0.70 -3.09 -1.07
C PHE A 25 0.94 -4.20 -2.11
N PHE A 26 2.17 -4.71 -2.16
CA PHE A 26 2.58 -5.79 -3.05
C PHE A 26 2.79 -7.10 -2.29
N GLY A 27 2.30 -8.19 -2.86
CA GLY A 27 2.33 -9.53 -2.25
C GLY A 27 1.16 -10.39 -2.73
N PRO A 28 0.83 -11.49 -2.02
CA PRO A 28 1.48 -11.99 -0.81
C PRO A 28 2.79 -12.73 -1.11
N PHE A 29 3.81 -12.49 -0.30
CA PHE A 29 5.10 -13.20 -0.33
C PHE A 29 5.18 -14.28 0.75
N SER A 30 5.92 -15.35 0.43
CA SER A 30 6.15 -16.49 1.33
C SER A 30 7.16 -16.14 2.43
N SER A 31 8.09 -15.21 2.17
CA SER A 31 9.12 -14.80 3.12
C SER A 31 9.49 -13.31 3.01
N GLN A 32 10.08 -12.76 4.07
CA GLN A 32 10.62 -11.40 4.06
C GLN A 32 11.69 -11.21 2.99
N LYS A 33 12.53 -12.23 2.77
CA LYS A 33 13.60 -12.19 1.78
C LYS A 33 13.02 -12.02 0.37
N GLU A 34 12.01 -12.81 0.02
CA GLU A 34 11.32 -12.71 -1.27
C GLU A 34 10.69 -11.34 -1.47
N ALA A 35 10.04 -10.80 -0.43
CA ALA A 35 9.48 -9.45 -0.44
C ALA A 35 10.56 -8.37 -0.67
N LEU A 36 11.71 -8.46 0.01
CA LEU A 36 12.83 -7.53 -0.14
C LEU A 36 13.56 -7.69 -1.48
N GLU A 37 13.60 -8.89 -2.06
CA GLU A 37 14.18 -9.13 -3.39
C GLU A 37 13.29 -8.54 -4.51
N ALA A 38 11.97 -8.56 -4.34
CA ALA A 38 11.02 -7.97 -5.27
C ALA A 38 10.85 -6.44 -5.09
N GLN A 39 11.02 -5.94 -3.86
CA GLN A 39 10.90 -4.53 -3.49
C GLN A 39 11.58 -3.53 -4.44
N PRO A 40 12.87 -3.68 -4.82
CA PRO A 40 13.54 -2.68 -5.67
C PRO A 40 12.88 -2.55 -7.05
N GLY A 41 12.31 -3.62 -7.61
CA GLY A 41 11.61 -3.55 -8.90
C GLY A 41 10.38 -2.65 -8.83
N TYR A 42 9.56 -2.79 -7.77
CA TYR A 42 8.40 -1.94 -7.57
C TYR A 42 8.76 -0.47 -7.32
N ILE A 43 9.88 -0.22 -6.63
CA ILE A 43 10.38 1.14 -6.43
C ILE A 43 10.77 1.74 -7.79
N GLU A 44 11.55 1.02 -8.58
CA GLU A 44 12.03 1.49 -9.89
C GLU A 44 10.87 1.81 -10.84
N ASP A 45 9.83 0.97 -10.86
CA ASP A 45 8.62 1.21 -11.63
C ASP A 45 7.90 2.48 -11.16
N LEU A 46 7.69 2.64 -9.84
CA LEU A 46 7.02 3.81 -9.27
C LEU A 46 7.83 5.11 -9.47
N GLU A 47 9.15 5.06 -9.36
CA GLU A 47 10.03 6.19 -9.66
C GLU A 47 9.94 6.59 -11.13
N GLN A 48 9.88 5.62 -12.05
CA GLN A 48 9.69 5.88 -13.48
C GLN A 48 8.31 6.48 -13.80
N GLU A 49 7.27 6.10 -13.05
CA GLU A 49 5.95 6.71 -13.13
C GLU A 49 5.89 8.13 -12.53
N GLY A 50 6.98 8.59 -11.90
CA GLY A 50 7.08 9.92 -11.32
C GLY A 50 6.56 10.00 -9.88
N ALA A 51 6.39 8.87 -9.19
CA ALA A 51 6.04 8.87 -7.78
C ALA A 51 7.15 9.53 -6.95
N SER A 52 6.74 10.38 -6.01
CA SER A 52 7.65 11.10 -5.12
C SER A 52 7.42 10.69 -3.67
N GLY A 53 8.42 10.89 -2.81
CA GLY A 53 8.30 10.60 -1.38
C GLY A 53 8.18 9.12 -1.04
N ILE A 54 8.82 8.25 -1.83
CA ILE A 54 8.74 6.80 -1.68
C ILE A 54 9.36 6.35 -0.36
N GLN A 55 8.56 5.69 0.48
CA GLN A 55 8.99 4.98 1.67
C GLN A 55 8.53 3.54 1.55
N THR A 56 9.41 2.61 1.88
CA THR A 56 9.09 1.19 1.75
C THR A 56 9.21 0.46 3.07
N ASN A 57 8.31 -0.49 3.29
CA ASN A 57 8.29 -1.32 4.48
C ASN A 57 7.87 -2.74 4.11
N ALA A 58 8.69 -3.73 4.46
CA ALA A 58 8.35 -5.13 4.32
C ALA A 58 7.83 -5.66 5.65
N GLN A 59 6.53 -5.95 5.75
CA GLN A 59 5.90 -6.39 6.98
C GLN A 59 5.08 -7.66 6.80
N ARG A 60 5.00 -8.47 7.85
CA ARG A 60 4.15 -9.66 7.87
C ARG A 60 2.77 -9.28 8.39
N MET A 61 1.79 -9.24 7.51
CA MET A 61 0.42 -8.82 7.84
C MET A 61 -0.65 -9.65 7.12
N ARG A 62 -1.90 -9.46 7.54
CA ARG A 62 -3.07 -9.97 6.82
C ARG A 62 -3.15 -9.31 5.46
N GLN A 63 -3.74 -10.00 4.49
CA GLN A 63 -4.03 -9.39 3.21
C GLN A 63 -4.83 -8.09 3.42
N PRO A 64 -4.35 -6.95 2.89
CA PRO A 64 -5.07 -5.69 3.04
C PRO A 64 -6.33 -5.73 2.17
N THR A 65 -7.38 -5.01 2.62
CA THR A 65 -8.66 -4.93 1.88
C THR A 65 -8.50 -4.21 0.54
N GLN A 66 -7.54 -3.30 0.44
CA GLN A 66 -7.20 -2.56 -0.76
C GLN A 66 -5.69 -2.60 -0.97
N LEU A 67 -5.27 -2.87 -2.22
CA LEU A 67 -3.85 -2.92 -2.60
C LEU A 67 -3.29 -1.55 -2.97
N THR A 68 -4.18 -0.60 -3.25
CA THR A 68 -3.83 0.79 -3.56
C THR A 68 -4.78 1.69 -2.78
N ILE A 69 -4.23 2.55 -1.96
CA ILE A 69 -4.95 3.52 -1.15
C ILE A 69 -4.53 4.91 -1.61
N GLU A 70 -5.43 5.64 -2.25
CA GLU A 70 -5.19 7.03 -2.63
C GLU A 70 -5.24 7.94 -1.40
N LYS A 71 -4.21 8.77 -1.23
CA LYS A 71 -4.18 9.85 -0.25
C LYS A 71 -4.89 11.04 -0.88
N THR A 72 -6.19 11.15 -0.61
CA THR A 72 -6.92 12.35 -1.03
C THR A 72 -6.31 13.55 -0.28
N PRO A 73 -5.83 14.61 -0.97
CA PRO A 73 -5.47 15.83 -0.27
C PRO A 73 -6.74 16.34 0.42
N VAL A 74 -6.67 16.54 1.74
CA VAL A 74 -7.75 17.18 2.49
C VAL A 74 -7.94 18.56 1.88
N ASN A 75 -8.93 18.69 0.98
CA ASN A 75 -9.40 19.99 0.56
C ASN A 75 -9.97 20.66 1.81
N VAL A 76 -9.19 21.57 2.40
CA VAL A 76 -9.61 22.43 3.51
C VAL A 76 -10.63 23.42 2.97
N ILE A 77 -11.84 22.95 2.71
CA ILE A 77 -13.06 23.75 2.57
C ILE A 77 -14.21 23.05 3.28
N ASP A 78 -14.00 22.61 4.52
CA ASP A 78 -15.13 22.52 5.46
C ASP A 78 -15.39 23.93 6.04
N ASN A 79 -15.77 24.87 5.16
CA ASN A 79 -16.28 26.18 5.55
C ASN A 79 -17.82 26.14 5.72
N ARG A 80 -18.37 25.03 6.22
CA ARG A 80 -19.83 24.89 6.40
C ARG A 80 -20.33 25.05 7.83
N TYR A 81 -19.46 25.37 8.80
CA TYR A 81 -19.88 25.62 10.19
C TYR A 81 -19.51 27.00 10.75
N SER A 82 -19.15 27.98 9.92
CA SER A 82 -18.78 29.33 10.37
C SER A 82 -19.93 30.36 10.39
N ALA A 83 -21.20 30.01 10.17
CA ALA A 83 -22.25 31.04 10.02
C ALA A 83 -23.68 30.72 10.55
N LEU A 84 -23.89 29.73 11.42
CA LEU A 84 -25.23 29.48 12.02
C LEU A 84 -25.25 29.20 13.54
N ARG A 85 -24.33 29.76 14.33
CA ARG A 85 -24.54 29.80 15.79
C ARG A 85 -23.97 31.04 16.44
#